data_AF-A0A1Y6EPG4-F1
#
_entry.id   AF-A0A1Y6EPG4-F1
#
_cell.length_a   1.000
_cell.length_b   1.000
_cell.length_c   1.000
_cell.angle_alpha   90.00
_cell.angle_beta   90.00
_cell.angle_gamma   90.00
#
_symmetry.space_group_name_H-M   'P 1'
#
loop_
_entity.id
_entity.type
_entity.pdbx_description
1 polymer ?
#
loop_
_entity_poly.entity_id
_entity_poly.type
_entity_poly.pdbx_seq_one_letter_code
_entity_poly.pdbx_strand_id
1 'polypeptide(L)' 'MKKVYWLGIIPVLGFVIGALFSNRVTPYVLGMPFFHFWVVLWSFLTTGILGIIYKLDPANQKEDF' A
#
# COMPACT_ATOMS: atom_id res chain seq x y z
N MET A 1 17.51 1.26 -12.35
CA MET A 1 16.05 1.33 -12.04
C MET A 1 15.76 2.64 -11.34
N LYS A 2 14.75 3.42 -11.75
CA LYS A 2 14.42 4.69 -11.09
C LYS A 2 14.06 4.43 -9.62
N LYS A 3 14.54 5.30 -8.72
CA LYS A 3 14.35 5.14 -7.26
C LYS A 3 12.86 5.06 -6.87
N VAL A 4 11.97 5.63 -7.68
CA VAL A 4 10.51 5.64 -7.49
C VAL A 4 9.91 4.24 -7.35
N TYR A 5 10.42 3.23 -8.06
CA TYR A 5 9.88 1.86 -7.97
C TYR A 5 10.13 1.19 -6.62
N TRP A 6 11.09 1.67 -5.83
CA TRP A 6 11.32 1.17 -4.46
C TRP A 6 10.13 1.45 -3.53
N LEU A 7 9.29 2.45 -3.85
CA LEU A 7 8.04 2.69 -3.14
C LEU A 7 7.10 1.48 -3.20
N GLY A 8 7.20 0.64 -4.24
CA GLY A 8 6.40 -0.58 -4.39
C GLY A 8 6.70 -1.67 -3.36
N ILE A 9 7.82 -1.58 -2.63
CA ILE A 9 8.15 -2.52 -1.54
C ILE A 9 7.37 -2.19 -0.27
N ILE A 10 6.98 -0.93 -0.08
CA ILE A 10 6.25 -0.45 1.10
C ILE A 10 4.96 -1.24 1.33
N PRO A 11 4.05 -1.42 0.34
CA PRO A 11 2.83 -2.20 0.56
C PRO A 11 3.12 -3.67 0.87
N VAL A 12 4.15 -4.28 0.27
CA VAL A 12 4.54 -5.67 0.59
C VAL A 12 4.93 -5.80 2.05
N LEU A 13 5.80 -4.90 2.54
CA LEU A 13 6.16 -4.87 3.95
C LEU A 13 4.94 -4.58 4.83
N GLY A 14 4.09 -3.65 4.42
CA GLY A 14 2.85 -3.29 5.11
C GLY A 14 1.89 -4.45 5.32
N PHE A 15 1.75 -5.33 4.33
CA PHE A 15 0.92 -6.54 4.45
C PHE A 15 1.63 -7.67 5.20
N VAL A 16 2.92 -7.93 4.94
CA VAL A 16 3.65 -9.04 5.57
C VAL A 16 3.94 -8.75 7.04
N ILE A 17 4.60 -7.63 7.33
CA ILE A 17 4.87 -7.19 8.71
C ILE A 17 3.54 -6.92 9.40
N GLY A 18 2.64 -6.23 8.71
CA GLY A 18 1.29 -5.98 9.18
C GLY A 18 0.57 -7.21 9.65
N ALA A 19 0.55 -8.29 8.88
CA ALA A 19 -0.13 -9.52 9.26
C ALA A 19 0.44 -10.12 10.55
N LEU A 20 1.75 -10.08 10.76
CA LEU A 20 2.38 -10.59 11.99
C LEU A 20 1.95 -9.82 13.24
N PHE A 21 1.74 -8.50 13.14
CA PHE A 21 1.40 -7.64 14.29
C PHE A 21 -0.10 -7.35 14.44
N SER A 22 -0.85 -7.39 13.34
CA SER A 22 -2.28 -7.04 13.30
C SER A 22 -3.20 -8.24 13.40
N ASN A 23 -2.67 -9.48 13.40
CA ASN A 23 -3.44 -10.71 13.59
C ASN A 23 -3.98 -10.84 15.02
N ARG A 24 -4.95 -9.99 15.34
CA ARG A 24 -5.68 -9.95 16.59
C ARG A 24 -7.12 -9.56 16.31
N VAL A 25 -8.05 -10.19 17.04
CA VAL A 25 -9.49 -9.94 16.89
C VAL A 25 -9.85 -8.59 17.52
N THR A 26 -9.25 -8.25 18.66
CA THR A 26 -9.43 -6.97 19.35
C THR A 26 -8.17 -6.12 19.28
N PRO A 27 -8.28 -4.78 19.17
CA PRO A 27 -9.53 -4.00 19.23
C PRO A 27 -10.34 -4.08 17.94
N TYR A 28 -11.63 -3.77 18.04
CA TYR A 28 -12.45 -3.54 16.86
C TYR A 28 -12.27 -2.08 16.40
N VAL A 29 -12.07 -1.89 15.10
CA VAL A 29 -11.95 -0.58 14.48
C VAL A 29 -13.02 -0.50 13.39
N LEU A 30 -13.86 0.54 13.44
CA LEU A 30 -15.01 0.69 12.52
C LEU A 30 -15.93 -0.54 12.48
N GLY A 31 -16.10 -1.23 13.62
CA GLY A 31 -16.95 -2.42 13.73
C GLY A 31 -16.33 -3.72 13.20
N MET A 32 -15.07 -3.71 12.77
CA MET A 32 -14.38 -4.91 12.27
C MET A 32 -13.11 -5.22 13.07
N PRO A 33 -12.66 -6.50 13.09
CA PRO A 33 -11.42 -6.88 13.77
C PRO A 33 -10.22 -6.08 13.26
N PHE A 34 -9.25 -5.81 14.14
CA PHE A 34 -8.07 -5.01 13.80
C PHE A 34 -7.34 -5.50 12.55
N PHE A 35 -7.22 -6.83 12.37
CA PHE A 35 -6.62 -7.43 11.18
C PHE A 35 -7.32 -7.01 9.89
N HIS A 36 -8.66 -7.04 9.87
CA HIS A 36 -9.45 -6.66 8.69
C HIS A 36 -9.31 -5.17 8.39
N PHE A 37 -9.39 -4.33 9.43
CA PHE A 37 -9.14 -2.89 9.30
C PHE A 37 -7.75 -2.62 8.68
N TRP A 38 -6.74 -3.34 9.14
CA TRP A 38 -5.38 -3.21 8.64
C TRP A 38 -5.27 -3.56 7.16
N VAL A 39 -5.86 -4.68 6.73
CA VAL A 39 -5.87 -5.09 5.32
C VAL A 39 -6.54 -4.06 4.44
N VAL A 40 -7.69 -3.53 4.87
CA VAL A 40 -8.44 -2.49 4.14
C VAL A 40 -7.63 -1.21 4.03
N LEU A 41 -7.03 -0.74 5.14
CA LEU A 41 -6.17 0.44 5.16
C LEU A 41 -5.01 0.29 4.15
N TRP A 42 -4.32 -0.84 4.17
CA TRP A 42 -3.20 -1.10 3.26
C TRP A 42 -3.61 -1.26 1.80
N SER A 43 -4.84 -1.70 1.52
CA SER A 43 -5.39 -1.69 0.16
C SER A 43 -5.46 -0.27 -0.39
N PHE A 44 -6.04 0.68 0.35
CA PHE A 44 -6.12 2.09 -0.06
C PHE A 44 -4.74 2.74 -0.16
N LEU A 45 -3.83 2.47 0.80
CA LEU A 45 -2.46 2.99 0.74
C LEU A 45 -1.71 2.46 -0.48
N THR A 46 -1.90 1.19 -0.86
CA THR A 46 -1.28 0.61 -2.06
C THR A 46 -1.72 1.35 -3.31
N THR A 47 -3.02 1.63 -3.45
CA THR A 47 -3.54 2.44 -4.57
C THR A 47 -2.91 3.82 -4.60
N GLY A 48 -2.80 4.49 -3.45
CA GLY A 48 -2.14 5.80 -3.35
C GLY A 48 -0.66 5.76 -3.76
N ILE A 49 0.08 4.76 -3.26
CA ILE A 49 1.50 4.56 -3.59
C ILE A 49 1.68 4.32 -5.09
N LEU A 50 0.87 3.45 -5.70
CA LEU A 50 0.91 3.20 -7.14
C LEU A 50 0.54 4.45 -7.93
N GLY A 51 -0.43 5.25 -7.48
CA GLY A 51 -0.75 6.54 -8.10
C GLY A 51 0.41 7.53 -8.06
N ILE A 52 1.15 7.59 -6.95
CA ILE A 52 2.37 8.40 -6.83
C ILE A 52 3.45 7.87 -7.77
N ILE A 53 3.68 6.56 -7.79
CA ILE A 53 4.64 5.94 -8.72
C ILE A 53 4.25 6.29 -10.16
N TYR A 54 2.99 6.13 -10.53
CA TYR A 54 2.48 6.40 -11.86
C TYR A 54 2.74 7.86 -12.28
N LYS A 55 2.42 8.82 -11.41
CA LYS A 55 2.61 10.26 -11.69
C LYS A 55 4.08 10.66 -11.78
N LEU A 56 4.93 10.05 -10.96
CA LEU A 56 6.36 10.36 -10.89
C LEU A 56 7.19 9.55 -11.88
N ASP A 57 6.65 8.48 -12.45
CA ASP A 57 7.34 7.67 -13.44
C ASP A 57 7.46 8.45 -14.75
N PRO A 58 8.67 8.89 -15.14
CA PRO A 58 8.87 9.61 -16.38
C PRO A 58 8.64 8.75 -17.63
N ALA A 59 8.53 7.42 -17.49
CA ALA A 59 8.07 6.56 -18.58
C ALA A 59 6.58 6.79 -18.90
N ASN A 60 5.75 7.11 -17.90
CA ASN A 60 4.34 7.45 -18.10
C ASN A 60 4.12 8.90 -18.55
N GLN A 61 5.15 9.74 -18.50
CA GLN A 61 5.09 11.13 -18.97
C GLN A 61 5.44 11.27 -20.46
N LYS A 62 5.93 10.19 -21.09
CA LYS A 62 6.15 10.15 -22.54
C LYS A 62 4.92 9.55 -23.21
N GLU A 63 3.84 10.31 -23.21
CA GLU A 63 2.81 10.13 -24.22
C GLU A 63 3.40 10.67 -25.52
N ASP A 64 3.90 9.77 -26.38
CA ASP A 64 4.33 10.10 -27.74
C ASP A 64 3.07 10.56 -28.51
N PHE A 65 2.88 11.89 -28.59
CA PHE A 65 1.95 12.55 -29.52
C PHE A 65 2.66 12.88 -30.83
#